data_AF-A0A496WMS3-F1
#
_entry.id   AF-A0A496WMS3-F1
#
_cell.length_a   1.000
_cell.length_b   1.000
_cell.length_c   1.000
_cell.angle_alpha   90.00
_cell.angle_beta   90.00
_cell.angle_gamma   90.00
#
_symmetry.space_group_name_H-M   'P 1'
#
loop_
_entity.id
_entity.type
_entity.pdbx_description
1 polymer ?
#
loop_
_entity_poly.entity_id
_entity_poly.type
_entity_poly.pdbx_seq_one_letter_code
_entity_poly.pdbx_strand_id
1 'polypeptide(L)'
;MENVIEKDLDQLLNEQFAGRVVRKDLTKLIKEGANVPVYVLEYLLGMYCASDDPEVIEAGLKNVKTILAENYVRPDEAEKVKSLVRERGTYKVIDRVTVRLNEKKDKYEAFFSNLGIKDAEISAGIVKEYEKLLVGGIWVIATLSYYHEE
;
A
#
# COMPACT_ATOMS: atom_id res chain seq x y z
N MET A 1 -43.70 20.24 2.41
CA MET A 1 -42.33 20.78 2.27
C MET A 1 -41.42 19.69 2.80
N GLU A 2 -40.76 18.96 1.91
CA GLU A 2 -39.74 18.00 2.32
C GLU A 2 -38.59 18.81 2.93
N ASN A 3 -38.30 18.55 4.20
CA ASN A 3 -37.09 19.04 4.84
C ASN A 3 -35.91 18.39 4.12
N VAL A 4 -35.31 19.13 3.19
CA VAL A 4 -33.99 18.79 2.68
C VAL A 4 -33.07 18.92 3.87
N ILE A 5 -32.71 17.79 4.48
CA ILE A 5 -31.61 17.74 5.44
C ILE A 5 -30.38 18.13 4.62
N GLU A 6 -29.94 19.37 4.79
CA GLU A 6 -28.74 19.88 4.18
C GLU A 6 -27.59 19.03 4.71
N LYS A 7 -27.06 18.15 3.86
CA LYS A 7 -25.96 17.27 4.21
C LYS A 7 -24.76 18.13 4.58
N ASP A 8 -24.13 17.80 5.70
CA ASP A 8 -22.89 18.48 6.11
C ASP A 8 -21.77 18.22 5.09
N LEU A 9 -20.77 19.09 5.06
CA LEU A 9 -19.64 19.03 4.14
C LEU A 9 -18.94 17.67 4.21
N ASP A 10 -18.75 17.12 5.42
CA ASP A 10 -18.10 15.82 5.61
C ASP A 10 -18.89 14.68 4.95
N GLN A 11 -20.21 14.73 5.01
CA GLN A 11 -21.08 13.75 4.36
C GLN A 11 -20.99 13.87 2.83
N LEU A 12 -21.06 15.10 2.31
CA LEU A 12 -20.91 15.36 0.88
C LEU A 12 -19.53 14.93 0.36
N LEU A 13 -18.47 15.16 1.13
CA LEU A 13 -17.11 14.75 0.79
C LEU A 13 -17.00 13.22 0.73
N ASN A 14 -17.51 12.50 1.72
CA ASN A 14 -17.47 11.03 1.71
C ASN A 14 -18.29 10.44 0.56
N GLU A 15 -19.44 11.04 0.22
CA GLU A 15 -20.29 10.58 -0.89
C GLU A 15 -19.68 10.82 -2.27
N GLN A 16 -19.12 12.01 -2.51
CA GLN A 16 -18.62 12.40 -3.85
C GLN A 16 -17.15 11.99 -4.08
N PHE A 17 -16.39 11.79 -2.99
CA PHE A 17 -14.95 11.56 -3.03
C PHE A 17 -14.52 10.36 -2.18
N ALA A 18 -15.36 9.32 -2.11
CA ALA A 18 -15.03 8.05 -1.47
C ALA A 18 -13.65 7.54 -1.91
N GLY A 19 -12.83 7.09 -0.96
CA GLY A 19 -11.45 6.69 -1.22
C GLY A 19 -10.42 7.83 -1.30
N ARG A 20 -10.87 9.10 -1.31
CA ARG A 20 -10.01 10.29 -1.44
C ARG A 20 -10.09 11.24 -0.23
N VAL A 21 -11.02 10.99 0.68
CA VAL A 21 -11.16 11.71 1.96
C VAL A 21 -10.37 10.96 3.03
N VAL A 22 -9.59 11.68 3.83
CA VAL A 22 -8.77 11.08 4.90
C VAL A 22 -9.07 11.74 6.24
N ARG A 23 -9.59 10.93 7.16
CA ARG A 23 -9.79 11.22 8.58
C ARG A 23 -8.45 11.35 9.33
N LYS A 24 -7.97 12.59 9.52
CA LYS A 24 -6.65 12.86 10.13
C LYS A 24 -6.56 12.49 11.62
N ASP A 25 -7.68 12.45 12.32
CA ASP A 25 -7.80 11.96 13.69
C ASP A 25 -7.37 10.47 13.78
N LEU A 26 -7.84 9.65 12.83
CA LEU A 26 -7.52 8.22 12.78
C LEU A 26 -6.05 7.96 12.44
N THR A 27 -5.45 8.82 11.60
CA THR A 27 -4.02 8.71 11.25
C THR A 27 -3.13 8.83 12.48
N LYS A 28 -3.45 9.74 13.41
CA LYS A 28 -2.70 9.91 14.66
C LYS A 28 -2.79 8.66 15.54
N LEU A 29 -3.98 8.09 15.66
CA LEU A 29 -4.24 6.90 16.48
C LEU A 29 -3.45 5.66 16.01
N ILE A 30 -3.29 5.47 14.69
CA ILE A 30 -2.52 4.33 14.16
C ILE A 30 -1.01 4.55 14.25
N LYS A 31 -0.54 5.79 14.07
CA LYS A 31 0.90 6.12 14.02
C LYS A 31 1.65 5.72 15.29
N GLU A 32 1.00 5.78 16.45
CA GLU A 32 1.61 5.43 17.74
C GLU A 32 2.00 3.94 17.84
N GLY A 33 1.42 3.07 17.00
CA GLY A 33 1.70 1.62 17.01
C GLY A 33 2.61 1.11 15.88
N ALA A 34 3.00 1.95 14.92
CA ALA A 34 3.69 1.48 13.72
C ALA A 34 4.71 2.49 13.16
N ASN A 35 5.94 2.03 12.90
CA ASN A 35 6.97 2.81 12.20
C ASN A 35 6.74 2.78 10.68
N VAL A 36 5.62 3.36 10.25
CA VAL A 36 5.15 3.38 8.86
C VAL A 36 5.02 4.85 8.42
N PRO A 37 5.44 5.22 7.20
CA PRO A 37 5.26 6.58 6.71
C PRO A 37 3.81 7.02 6.71
N VAL A 38 3.56 8.26 7.13
CA VAL A 38 2.20 8.79 7.35
C VAL A 38 1.33 8.67 6.09
N TYR A 39 1.84 9.00 4.91
CA TYR A 39 1.06 8.91 3.68
C TYR A 39 0.63 7.48 3.30
N VAL A 40 1.36 6.45 3.75
CA VAL A 40 0.94 5.04 3.55
C VAL A 40 -0.27 4.75 4.43
N LEU A 41 -0.24 5.21 5.68
CA LEU A 41 -1.38 5.11 6.61
C LEU A 41 -2.59 5.88 6.07
N GLU A 42 -2.38 7.10 5.58
CA GLU A 42 -3.43 7.93 5.01
C GLU A 42 -4.07 7.31 3.78
N TYR A 43 -3.27 6.69 2.90
CA TYR A 43 -3.79 5.94 1.76
C TYR A 43 -4.70 4.79 2.21
N LEU A 44 -4.24 3.97 3.16
CA LEU A 44 -5.04 2.84 3.67
C LEU A 44 -6.31 3.34 4.38
N LEU A 45 -6.22 4.39 5.19
CA LEU A 45 -7.37 5.00 5.86
C LEU A 45 -8.35 5.61 4.87
N GLY A 46 -7.89 6.26 3.80
CA GLY A 46 -8.77 6.77 2.75
C GLY A 46 -9.55 5.64 2.07
N MET A 47 -8.91 4.49 1.85
CA MET A 47 -9.53 3.32 1.22
C MET A 47 -10.55 2.60 2.11
N TYR A 48 -10.30 2.50 3.41
CA TYR A 48 -11.09 1.65 4.32
C TYR A 48 -11.92 2.42 5.36
N CYS A 49 -11.67 3.72 5.56
CA CYS A 49 -12.31 4.55 6.59
C CYS A 49 -12.93 5.84 6.03
N ALA A 50 -13.23 5.91 4.73
CA ALA A 50 -13.96 7.01 4.11
C ALA A 50 -15.48 6.92 4.38
N SER A 51 -15.86 7.00 5.66
CA SER A 51 -17.24 6.96 6.15
C SER A 51 -17.37 7.80 7.43
N ASP A 52 -18.58 8.26 7.73
CA ASP A 52 -18.97 8.88 9.00
C ASP A 52 -19.61 7.87 9.98
N ASP A 53 -20.03 6.69 9.50
CA ASP A 53 -20.57 5.60 10.31
C ASP A 53 -19.49 4.99 11.24
N PRO A 54 -19.66 5.07 12.58
CA PRO A 54 -18.72 4.52 13.55
C PRO A 54 -18.41 3.03 13.37
N GLU A 55 -19.38 2.21 12.98
CA GLU A 55 -19.18 0.76 12.81
C GLU A 55 -18.31 0.47 11.58
N VAL A 56 -18.56 1.20 10.47
CA VAL A 56 -17.75 1.12 9.26
C VAL A 56 -16.32 1.57 9.54
N ILE A 57 -16.15 2.64 10.31
CA ILE A 57 -14.83 3.15 10.70
C ILE A 57 -14.08 2.12 11.54
N GLU A 58 -14.72 1.52 12.54
CA GLU A 58 -14.10 0.51 13.40
C GLU A 58 -13.65 -0.72 12.60
N ALA A 59 -14.51 -1.22 11.71
CA ALA A 59 -14.18 -2.31 10.80
C ALA A 59 -13.02 -1.94 9.87
N GLY A 60 -13.04 -0.72 9.33
CA GLY A 60 -11.98 -0.16 8.49
C GLY A 60 -10.64 -0.11 9.21
N LEU A 61 -10.61 0.39 10.45
CA LEU A 61 -9.40 0.44 11.28
C LEU A 61 -8.83 -0.95 11.55
N LYS A 62 -9.69 -1.93 11.81
CA LYS A 62 -9.27 -3.32 11.99
C LYS A 62 -8.62 -3.86 10.72
N ASN A 63 -9.23 -3.62 9.56
CA ASN A 63 -8.68 -4.02 8.27
C ASN A 63 -7.31 -3.38 8.00
N VAL A 64 -7.17 -2.07 8.25
CA VAL A 64 -5.90 -1.35 8.09
C VAL A 64 -4.81 -1.96 8.98
N LYS A 65 -5.13 -2.25 10.25
CA LYS A 65 -4.19 -2.90 11.18
C LYS A 65 -3.76 -4.29 10.68
N THR A 66 -4.70 -5.10 10.18
CA THR A 66 -4.39 -6.42 9.60
C THR A 66 -3.50 -6.30 8.38
N ILE A 67 -3.82 -5.41 7.42
CA ILE A 67 -3.02 -5.19 6.21
C ILE A 67 -1.59 -4.77 6.57
N LEU A 68 -1.43 -3.85 7.54
CA LEU A 68 -0.11 -3.44 7.98
C LEU A 68 0.64 -4.58 8.69
N ALA A 69 -0.02 -5.35 9.55
CA ALA A 69 0.60 -6.45 10.26
C ALA A 69 1.06 -7.58 9.31
N GLU A 70 0.30 -7.84 8.25
CA GLU A 70 0.60 -8.93 7.32
C GLU A 70 1.51 -8.49 6.17
N ASN A 71 1.26 -7.32 5.57
CA ASN A 71 1.90 -6.96 4.31
C ASN A 71 3.02 -5.93 4.46
N TYR A 72 3.07 -5.13 5.53
CA TYR A 72 4.14 -4.15 5.70
C TYR A 72 5.47 -4.84 5.98
N VAL A 73 6.45 -4.65 5.08
CA VAL A 73 7.76 -5.26 5.24
C VAL A 73 8.58 -4.44 6.23
N ARG A 74 8.92 -5.07 7.35
CA ARG A 74 9.93 -4.54 8.27
C ARG A 74 11.31 -5.06 7.84
N PRO A 75 12.34 -4.19 7.71
CA PRO A 75 13.66 -4.62 7.24
C PRO A 75 14.29 -5.76 8.03
N ASP A 76 14.04 -5.83 9.34
CA ASP A 76 14.49 -6.89 10.25
C ASP A 76 13.73 -8.22 10.06
N GLU A 77 12.54 -8.19 9.44
CA GLU A 77 11.74 -9.38 9.12
C GLU A 77 11.80 -9.76 7.62
N ALA A 78 12.70 -9.17 6.84
CA ALA A 78 12.77 -9.34 5.38
C ALA A 78 12.86 -10.83 4.96
N GLU A 79 13.70 -11.63 5.61
CA GLU A 79 13.87 -13.05 5.28
C GLU A 79 12.62 -13.89 5.60
N LYS A 80 11.89 -13.54 6.65
CA LYS A 80 10.59 -14.16 6.99
C LYS A 80 9.59 -13.89 5.87
N VAL A 81 9.52 -12.66 5.35
CA VAL A 81 8.63 -12.33 4.24
C VAL A 81 9.04 -13.04 2.94
N LYS A 82 10.34 -13.08 2.61
CA LYS A 82 10.83 -13.85 1.45
C LYS A 82 10.47 -15.32 1.53
N SER A 83 10.63 -15.93 2.71
CA SER A 83 10.19 -17.29 2.97
C SER A 83 8.69 -17.46 2.70
N LEU A 84 7.84 -16.56 3.19
CA LEU A 84 6.40 -16.58 2.90
C LEU A 84 6.09 -16.47 1.40
N VAL A 85 6.80 -15.63 0.65
CA VAL A 85 6.61 -15.49 -0.80
C VAL A 85 6.96 -16.80 -1.51
N ARG A 86 8.05 -17.47 -1.10
CA ARG A 86 8.45 -18.78 -1.62
C ARG A 86 7.41 -19.86 -1.32
N GLU A 87 7.01 -20.00 -0.06
CA GLU A 87 6.09 -21.06 0.38
C GLU A 87 4.67 -20.89 -0.20
N ARG A 88 4.22 -19.65 -0.41
CA ARG A 88 2.88 -19.36 -0.95
C ARG A 88 2.85 -19.20 -2.47
N GLY A 89 4.01 -19.12 -3.13
CA GLY A 89 4.16 -18.79 -4.54
C GLY A 89 3.86 -17.32 -4.87
N THR A 90 2.83 -16.72 -4.26
CA THR A 90 2.51 -15.29 -4.38
C THR A 90 2.22 -14.66 -3.03
N TYR A 91 2.64 -13.41 -2.84
CA TYR A 91 2.40 -12.69 -1.59
C TYR A 91 2.35 -11.17 -1.80
N LYS A 92 1.42 -10.50 -1.10
CA LYS A 92 1.33 -9.04 -1.12
C LYS A 92 2.28 -8.41 -0.10
N VAL A 93 2.97 -7.37 -0.51
CA VAL A 93 3.89 -6.61 0.32
C VAL A 93 3.65 -5.11 0.20
N ILE A 94 3.90 -4.38 1.28
CA ILE A 94 3.99 -2.92 1.31
C ILE A 94 5.46 -2.57 1.54
N ASP A 95 6.08 -2.00 0.52
CA ASP A 95 7.50 -1.65 0.50
C ASP A 95 7.72 -0.39 -0.35
N ARG A 96 8.87 0.25 -0.19
CA ARG A 96 9.34 1.29 -1.09
C ARG A 96 10.12 0.67 -2.24
N VAL A 97 9.64 0.89 -3.46
CA VAL A 97 10.21 0.33 -4.68
C VAL A 97 10.76 1.41 -5.59
N THR A 98 11.99 1.20 -6.07
CA THR A 98 12.56 1.89 -7.23
C THR A 98 12.75 0.89 -8.37
N VAL A 99 12.79 1.36 -9.61
CA VAL A 99 13.04 0.52 -10.78
C VAL A 99 14.18 1.12 -11.60
N ARG A 100 14.97 0.27 -12.24
CA ARG A 100 15.99 0.66 -13.22
C ARG A 100 15.90 -0.21 -14.48
N LEU A 101 16.35 0.32 -15.60
CA LEU A 101 16.60 -0.47 -16.81
C LEU A 101 17.96 -1.18 -16.68
N ASN A 102 17.96 -2.51 -16.76
CA ASN A 102 19.18 -3.28 -16.92
C ASN A 102 19.46 -3.47 -18.42
N GLU A 103 20.22 -2.55 -19.01
CA GLU A 103 20.56 -2.53 -20.43
C GLU A 103 21.32 -3.78 -20.89
N LYS A 104 22.03 -4.46 -19.98
CA LYS A 104 22.76 -5.69 -20.32
C LYS A 104 21.85 -6.89 -20.53
N LYS A 105 20.69 -6.90 -19.87
CA LYS A 105 19.69 -7.97 -19.93
C LYS A 105 18.43 -7.56 -20.68
N ASP A 106 18.39 -6.32 -21.16
CA ASP A 106 17.23 -5.68 -21.80
C ASP A 106 15.92 -5.86 -21.00
N LYS A 107 15.98 -5.64 -19.68
CA LYS A 107 14.81 -5.77 -18.79
C LYS A 107 14.81 -4.77 -17.64
N TYR A 108 13.63 -4.48 -17.10
CA TYR A 108 13.51 -3.68 -15.89
C TYR A 108 13.71 -4.52 -14.63
N GLU A 109 14.44 -3.97 -13.68
CA GLU A 109 14.71 -4.56 -12.36
C GLU A 109 14.19 -3.64 -11.26
N ALA A 110 13.30 -4.16 -10.42
CA ALA A 110 12.78 -3.50 -9.24
C ALA A 110 13.69 -3.77 -8.03
N PHE A 111 13.98 -2.69 -7.29
CA PHE A 111 14.64 -2.71 -6.00
C PHE A 111 13.61 -2.48 -4.90
N PHE A 112 13.44 -3.47 -4.02
CA PHE A 112 12.58 -3.42 -2.85
C PHE A 112 13.43 -3.03 -1.64
N SER A 113 13.15 -1.85 -1.07
CA SER A 113 14.03 -1.24 -0.06
C SER A 113 14.07 -2.04 1.24
N ASN A 114 12.91 -2.47 1.75
CA ASN A 114 12.82 -3.17 3.02
C ASN A 114 13.07 -4.68 2.83
N LEU A 115 12.64 -5.29 1.73
CA LEU A 115 12.99 -6.69 1.43
C LEU A 115 14.48 -6.86 1.06
N GLY A 116 15.14 -5.80 0.58
CA GLY A 116 16.52 -5.85 0.11
C GLY A 116 16.71 -6.64 -1.18
N ILE A 117 15.64 -6.89 -1.95
CA ILE A 117 15.72 -7.48 -3.29
C ILE A 117 16.17 -6.40 -4.26
N LYS A 118 17.13 -6.69 -5.14
CA LYS A 118 17.76 -5.67 -6.00
C LYS A 118 17.49 -5.83 -7.49
N ASP A 119 16.96 -6.98 -7.87
CA ASP A 119 16.90 -7.48 -9.23
C ASP A 119 15.59 -8.22 -9.51
N ALA A 120 14.51 -7.88 -8.77
CA ALA A 120 13.20 -8.42 -9.05
C ALA A 120 12.75 -8.01 -10.46
N GLU A 121 12.42 -8.97 -11.30
CA GLU A 121 11.94 -8.67 -12.64
C GLU A 121 10.56 -7.99 -12.59
N ILE A 122 10.39 -6.93 -13.37
CA ILE A 122 9.13 -6.18 -13.48
C ILE A 122 8.83 -5.91 -14.96
N SER A 123 7.56 -6.06 -15.36
CA SER A 123 7.19 -5.89 -16.75
C SER A 123 7.27 -4.42 -17.19
N ALA A 124 7.66 -4.21 -18.46
CA ALA A 124 7.69 -2.87 -19.05
C ALA A 124 6.32 -2.17 -19.02
N GLY A 125 5.22 -2.93 -19.05
CA GLY A 125 3.86 -2.40 -18.93
C GLY A 125 3.62 -1.70 -17.60
N ILE A 126 4.01 -2.33 -16.48
CA ILE A 126 3.89 -1.72 -15.14
C ILE A 126 4.78 -0.47 -15.06
N VAL A 127 6.00 -0.53 -15.58
CA VAL A 127 6.92 0.62 -15.55
C VAL A 127 6.37 1.80 -16.35
N LYS A 128 5.77 1.55 -17.52
CA LYS A 128 5.13 2.57 -18.36
C LYS A 128 3.91 3.20 -17.69
N GLU A 129 3.13 2.41 -16.98
CA GLU A 129 1.96 2.90 -16.23
C GLU A 129 2.38 3.72 -15.00
N TYR A 130 3.48 3.34 -14.34
CA TYR A 130 3.96 3.92 -13.10
C TYR A 130 5.38 4.49 -13.22
N GLU A 131 5.56 5.49 -14.09
CA GLU A 131 6.88 6.09 -14.41
C GLU A 131 7.63 6.62 -13.16
N LYS A 132 6.90 6.96 -12.09
CA LYS A 132 7.49 7.39 -10.80
C LYS A 132 8.42 6.34 -10.18
N LEU A 133 8.26 5.07 -10.54
CA LEU A 133 9.18 4.00 -10.14
C LEU A 133 10.62 4.25 -10.63
N LEU A 134 10.81 4.96 -11.76
CA LEU A 134 12.13 5.25 -12.36
C LEU A 134 12.82 6.49 -11.79
N VAL A 135 12.10 7.41 -11.12
CA VAL A 135 12.60 8.77 -10.78
C VAL A 135 12.74 9.05 -9.28
N GLY A 136 12.90 8.00 -8.46
CA GLY A 136 13.10 8.14 -7.01
C GLY A 136 12.32 7.12 -6.16
N GLY A 137 11.47 6.34 -6.83
CA GLY A 137 10.70 5.26 -6.25
C GLY A 137 9.54 5.74 -5.40
N ILE A 138 8.60 4.83 -5.18
CA ILE A 138 7.35 5.10 -4.46
C ILE A 138 7.05 3.96 -3.50
N TRP A 139 6.21 4.22 -2.51
CA TRP A 139 5.63 3.14 -1.71
C TRP A 139 4.54 2.45 -2.50
N VAL A 140 4.59 1.13 -2.53
CA VAL A 140 3.69 0.30 -3.32
C VAL A 140 3.02 -0.73 -2.42
N ILE A 141 1.83 -1.16 -2.82
CA ILE A 141 1.28 -2.46 -2.44
C ILE A 141 1.48 -3.36 -3.64
N ALA A 142 2.49 -4.22 -3.60
CA ALA A 142 2.88 -5.07 -4.72
C ALA A 142 2.57 -6.54 -4.43
N THR A 143 2.13 -7.28 -5.44
CA THR A 143 2.10 -8.74 -5.39
C THR A 143 3.44 -9.25 -5.92
N LEU A 144 4.21 -9.90 -5.06
CA LEU A 144 5.41 -10.64 -5.44
C LEU A 144 5.04 -12.05 -5.82
N SER A 145 5.65 -12.56 -6.88
CA SER A 145 5.57 -13.96 -7.29
C SER A 145 6.95 -14.58 -7.23
N TYR A 146 7.03 -15.80 -6.71
CA TYR A 146 8.26 -16.58 -6.70
C TYR A 146 8.18 -17.68 -7.77
N TYR A 147 9.18 -17.72 -8.64
CA TYR A 147 9.34 -18.74 -9.67
C TYR A 147 10.71 -19.39 -9.52
N HIS A 148 10.74 -20.71 -9.47
CA HIS A 148 11.95 -21.52 -9.48
C HIS A 148 11.68 -22.75 -10.34
N GLU A 149 12.32 -22.84 -11.50
CA GLU A 149 12.34 -24.06 -12.30
C GLU A 149 13.50 -24.93 -11.79
N GLU A 150 13.22 -26.21 -11.49
CA GLU A 150 14.25 -27.21 -11.15
C GLU A 150 15.07 -27.62 -12.39
#